data_AF-A0A966YLH9-F1
#
_entry.id   AF-A0A966YLH9-F1
#
_cell.length_a   1.000
_cell.length_b   1.000
_cell.length_c   1.000
_cell.angle_alpha   90.00
_cell.angle_beta   90.00
_cell.angle_gamma   90.00
#
_symmetry.space_group_name_H-M   'P 1'
#
loop_
_entity.id
_entity.type
_entity.pdbx_description
1 polymer ?
#
loop_
_entity_poly.entity_id
_entity_poly.type
_entity_poly.pdbx_seq_one_letter_code
_entity_poly.pdbx_strand_id
1 'polypeptide(L)'
;MLGYLEHPHIARVYTVGRRVVAGHDHPWIMMELVEGGRSITEWVKDGRPELASRVALVHDAATALAAAHAKGVLHLDVKPSNLLVDRQGVLKLIDFGIGRRFDHRHHDRFQPVGRIVGTPGAMSPEQLAGRDDLIDARSDIYSLGLVLYELVVGRPPTRQPETPAAAQALLTTANENSFLLAEGKAAAQASGCSPYAAADLAAILGRCLAVDPAKRFATAWEL
;
A
#
# COMPACT_ATOMS: atom_id res chain seq x y z
N MET A 1 -20.62 -0.22 -6.13
CA MET A 1 -20.66 -0.68 -4.72
C MET A 1 -19.32 -0.34 -4.04
N LEU A 2 -18.99 0.96 -3.97
CA LEU A 2 -17.89 1.53 -3.16
C LEU A 2 -18.43 2.60 -2.17
N GLY A 3 -19.72 2.93 -2.25
CA GLY A 3 -20.36 3.99 -1.47
C GLY A 3 -20.59 3.69 0.03
N TYR A 4 -19.89 2.69 0.60
CA TYR A 4 -20.00 2.34 2.03
C TYR A 4 -18.66 2.38 2.78
N LEU A 5 -17.55 2.72 2.13
CA LEU A 5 -16.27 2.97 2.81
C LEU A 5 -16.23 4.40 3.31
N GLU A 6 -16.89 4.65 4.43
CA GLU A 6 -16.78 5.92 5.14
C GLU A 6 -15.64 5.85 6.16
N HIS A 7 -14.60 6.65 5.93
CA HIS A 7 -13.45 6.81 6.81
C HIS A 7 -12.78 8.16 6.49
N PRO A 8 -12.27 8.93 7.49
CA PRO A 8 -11.64 10.23 7.23
C PRO A 8 -10.49 10.15 6.22
N HIS A 9 -9.75 9.04 6.22
CA HIS A 9 -8.60 8.79 5.37
C HIS A 9 -8.89 7.96 4.11
N ILE A 10 -10.16 7.80 3.72
CA ILE A 10 -10.55 7.20 2.43
C ILE A 10 -11.27 8.27 1.60
N ALA A 11 -10.86 8.47 0.36
CA ALA A 11 -11.57 9.36 -0.54
C ALA A 11 -12.95 8.78 -0.88
N ARG A 12 -13.99 9.59 -0.70
CA ARG A 12 -15.37 9.14 -0.90
C ARG A 12 -15.66 8.88 -2.38
N VAL A 13 -16.15 7.69 -2.72
CA VAL A 13 -16.64 7.40 -4.07
C VAL A 13 -18.12 7.77 -4.16
N TYR A 14 -18.45 8.76 -4.98
CA TYR A 14 -19.81 9.22 -5.16
C TYR A 14 -20.61 8.28 -6.07
N THR A 15 -20.05 7.92 -7.23
CA THR A 15 -20.70 6.98 -8.14
C THR A 15 -19.70 6.36 -9.11
N VAL A 16 -20.11 5.27 -9.76
CA VAL A 16 -19.39 4.60 -10.84
C VAL A 16 -20.35 4.40 -11.99
N GLY A 17 -19.84 4.45 -13.22
CA GLY A 17 -20.64 4.17 -14.38
C GLY A 17 -19.81 3.68 -15.55
N ARG A 18 -20.49 3.53 -16.67
CA ARG A 18 -19.93 3.09 -17.94
C ARG A 18 -20.45 3.99 -19.04
N ARG A 19 -19.61 4.29 -20.02
CA ARG A 19 -19.99 5.06 -21.20
C ARG A 19 -19.43 4.38 -22.43
N VAL A 20 -20.27 4.13 -23.42
CA VAL A 20 -19.80 3.65 -24.73
C VAL A 20 -19.25 4.86 -25.51
N VAL A 21 -17.97 4.80 -25.89
CA VAL A 21 -17.32 5.82 -26.73
C VAL A 21 -16.70 5.10 -27.92
N ALA A 22 -17.05 5.53 -29.14
CA ALA A 22 -16.59 4.89 -30.37
C ALA A 22 -16.82 3.36 -30.42
N GLY A 23 -17.92 2.87 -29.81
CA GLY A 23 -18.24 1.44 -29.76
C GLY A 23 -17.52 0.63 -28.66
N HIS A 24 -16.67 1.28 -27.85
CA HIS A 24 -15.95 0.64 -26.75
C HIS A 24 -16.56 1.04 -25.40
N ASP A 25 -16.57 0.13 -24.42
CA ASP A 25 -17.01 0.41 -23.06
C ASP A 25 -15.90 1.13 -22.26
N HIS A 26 -16.21 2.32 -21.74
CA HIS A 26 -15.32 3.10 -20.89
C HIS A 26 -15.91 3.19 -19.48
N PRO A 27 -15.37 2.46 -18.49
CA PRO A 27 -15.74 2.65 -17.10
C PRO A 27 -15.25 4.02 -16.62
N TRP A 28 -16.05 4.65 -15.76
CA TRP A 28 -15.69 5.90 -15.11
C TRP A 28 -16.10 5.86 -13.64
N ILE A 29 -15.39 6.63 -12.82
CA ILE A 29 -15.63 6.80 -11.39
C ILE A 29 -15.68 8.29 -11.07
N MET A 30 -16.63 8.69 -10.23
CA MET A 30 -16.70 10.02 -9.65
C MET A 30 -16.44 9.89 -8.15
N MET A 31 -15.43 10.61 -7.66
CA MET A 31 -14.98 10.54 -6.27
C MET A 31 -14.63 11.94 -5.73
N GLU A 32 -14.42 12.02 -4.42
CA GLU A 32 -13.90 13.19 -3.71
C GLU A 32 -12.62 13.71 -4.39
N LEU A 33 -12.59 15.01 -4.67
CA LEU A 33 -11.38 15.68 -5.08
C LEU A 33 -10.55 16.03 -3.85
N VAL A 34 -9.34 15.47 -3.73
CA VAL A 34 -8.39 15.84 -2.68
C VAL A 34 -7.76 17.18 -3.08
N GLU A 35 -8.29 18.28 -2.57
CA GLU A 35 -7.87 19.63 -2.96
C GLU A 35 -6.40 19.90 -2.63
N GLY A 36 -5.61 20.22 -3.65
CA GLY A 36 -4.16 20.38 -3.50
C GLY A 36 -3.45 19.09 -3.08
N GLY A 37 -4.11 17.94 -3.27
CA GLY A 37 -3.59 16.62 -2.98
C GLY A 37 -2.33 16.32 -3.77
N ARG A 38 -1.30 15.87 -3.06
CA ARG A 38 -0.03 15.42 -3.61
C ARG A 38 0.22 14.00 -3.18
N SER A 39 0.97 13.22 -3.95
CA SER A 39 1.39 11.91 -3.43
C SER A 39 2.17 12.08 -2.13
N ILE A 40 2.06 11.10 -1.23
CA ILE A 40 2.70 11.13 0.08
C ILE A 40 4.21 11.39 -0.01
N THR A 41 4.89 10.88 -1.03
CA THR A 41 6.32 11.08 -1.26
C THR A 41 6.64 12.48 -1.77
N GLU A 42 5.83 13.04 -2.67
CA GLU A 42 5.95 14.43 -3.11
C GLU A 42 5.73 15.42 -1.95
N TRP A 43 4.71 15.16 -1.12
CA TRP A 43 4.42 16.00 0.05
C TRP A 43 5.58 15.99 1.04
N VAL A 44 6.14 14.81 1.35
CA VAL A 44 7.31 14.69 2.23
C VAL A 44 8.56 15.33 1.63
N LYS A 45 8.78 15.20 0.31
CA LYS A 45 9.95 15.78 -0.36
C LYS A 45 9.98 17.30 -0.26
N ASP A 46 8.83 17.95 -0.42
CA ASP A 46 8.73 19.40 -0.43
C ASP A 46 8.64 20.01 0.96
N GLY A 47 7.85 19.41 1.86
CA GLY A 47 7.68 19.90 3.22
C GLY A 47 8.82 19.52 4.17
N ARG A 48 9.56 18.44 3.84
CA ARG A 48 10.59 17.82 4.69
C ARG A 48 10.15 17.68 6.16
N PRO A 49 8.95 17.13 6.40
CA PRO A 49 8.45 16.96 7.75
C PRO A 49 9.37 16.04 8.55
N GLU A 50 9.30 16.15 9.88
CA GLU A 50 10.00 15.25 10.79
C GLU A 50 9.51 13.80 10.61
N LEU A 51 10.35 12.85 11.01
CA LEU A 51 10.07 11.42 10.86
C LEU A 51 8.75 11.02 11.52
N ALA A 52 8.43 11.59 12.68
CA ALA A 52 7.19 11.32 13.41
C ALA A 52 5.95 11.63 12.55
N SER A 53 5.92 12.77 11.85
CA SER A 53 4.82 13.12 10.96
C SER A 53 4.70 12.19 9.76
N ARG A 54 5.83 11.69 9.22
CA ARG A 54 5.81 10.71 8.13
C ARG A 54 5.23 9.37 8.59
N VAL A 55 5.62 8.93 9.78
CA VAL A 55 5.08 7.71 10.40
C VAL A 55 3.59 7.88 10.72
N ALA A 56 3.15 9.07 11.15
CA ALA A 56 1.73 9.37 11.37
C ALA A 56 0.90 9.23 10.09
N LEU A 57 1.39 9.68 8.93
CA LEU A 57 0.71 9.47 7.65
C LEU A 57 0.56 7.98 7.30
N VAL A 58 1.57 7.16 7.60
CA VAL A 58 1.51 5.71 7.39
C VAL A 58 0.50 5.06 8.33
N HIS A 59 0.45 5.51 9.59
CA HIS A 59 -0.58 5.09 10.54
C HIS A 59 -1.99 5.45 10.03
N ASP A 60 -2.21 6.67 9.53
CA ASP A 60 -3.49 7.08 8.94
C ASP A 60 -3.90 6.19 7.76
N ALA A 61 -2.94 5.80 6.91
CA ALA A 61 -3.16 4.85 5.83
C ALA A 61 -3.49 3.43 6.36
N ALA A 62 -2.83 2.98 7.43
CA ALA A 62 -3.11 1.70 8.07
C ALA A 62 -4.55 1.66 8.65
N THR A 63 -5.00 2.74 9.30
CA THR A 63 -6.39 2.84 9.79
C THR A 63 -7.41 2.81 8.64
N ALA A 64 -7.11 3.47 7.52
CA ALA A 64 -7.94 3.43 6.30
C ALA A 64 -8.05 2.00 5.74
N LEU A 65 -6.92 1.29 5.63
CA LEU A 65 -6.90 -0.10 5.18
C LEU A 65 -7.66 -1.01 6.14
N ALA A 66 -7.47 -0.86 7.45
CA ALA A 66 -8.19 -1.63 8.46
C ALA A 66 -9.71 -1.44 8.34
N ALA A 67 -10.18 -0.21 8.13
CA ALA A 67 -11.60 0.09 7.91
C ALA A 67 -12.15 -0.57 6.63
N ALA A 68 -11.33 -0.70 5.57
CA ALA A 68 -11.71 -1.38 4.35
C ALA A 68 -11.70 -2.91 4.50
N HIS A 69 -10.66 -3.46 5.13
CA HIS A 69 -10.51 -4.89 5.41
C HIS A 69 -11.67 -5.41 6.27
N ALA A 70 -12.11 -4.62 7.27
CA ALA A 70 -13.28 -4.95 8.09
C ALA A 70 -14.59 -5.09 7.29
N LYS A 71 -14.64 -4.55 6.07
CA LYS A 71 -15.77 -4.66 5.14
C LYS A 71 -15.50 -5.65 4.00
N GLY A 72 -14.44 -6.45 4.09
CA GLY A 72 -14.05 -7.43 3.09
C GLY A 72 -13.47 -6.82 1.80
N VAL A 73 -12.98 -5.58 1.87
CA VAL A 73 -12.39 -4.89 0.71
C VAL A 73 -10.88 -4.82 0.85
N LEU A 74 -10.15 -5.38 -0.11
CA LEU A 74 -8.70 -5.26 -0.25
C LEU A 74 -8.37 -4.15 -1.23
N HIS A 75 -7.28 -3.41 -1.02
CA HIS A 75 -6.85 -2.36 -1.94
C HIS A 75 -6.04 -2.93 -3.12
N LEU A 76 -5.04 -3.77 -2.83
CA LEU A 76 -4.15 -4.50 -3.74
C LEU A 76 -3.27 -3.65 -4.69
N ASP A 77 -3.23 -2.33 -4.49
CA ASP A 77 -2.41 -1.39 -5.25
C ASP A 77 -1.99 -0.22 -4.36
N VAL A 78 -1.65 -0.51 -3.09
CA VAL A 78 -1.14 0.50 -2.17
C VAL A 78 0.24 0.95 -2.65
N LYS A 79 0.36 2.23 -2.98
CA LYS A 79 1.60 2.86 -3.47
C LYS A 79 1.54 4.37 -3.27
N PRO A 80 2.66 5.10 -3.36
CA PRO A 80 2.67 6.54 -3.08
C PRO A 80 1.65 7.36 -3.88
N SER A 81 1.42 7.03 -5.16
CA SER A 81 0.45 7.76 -6.00
C SER A 81 -1.01 7.60 -5.56
N ASN A 82 -1.33 6.56 -4.78
CA ASN A 82 -2.68 6.30 -4.29
C ASN A 82 -2.88 6.80 -2.84
N LEU A 83 -1.84 7.39 -2.25
CA LEU A 83 -1.84 7.99 -0.93
C LEU A 83 -1.66 9.49 -1.09
N LEU A 84 -2.77 10.23 -1.18
CA LEU A 84 -2.74 11.67 -1.35
C LEU A 84 -2.71 12.39 -0.01
N VAL A 85 -1.91 13.44 0.11
CA VAL A 85 -1.87 14.33 1.27
C VAL A 85 -2.29 15.71 0.83
N ASP A 86 -3.31 16.26 1.47
CA ASP A 86 -3.82 17.60 1.17
C ASP A 86 -2.95 18.72 1.78
N ARG A 87 -3.37 19.97 1.58
CA ARG A 87 -2.66 21.15 2.09
C ARG A 87 -2.65 21.25 3.61
N GLN A 88 -3.57 20.56 4.28
CA GLN A 88 -3.70 20.52 5.72
C GLN A 88 -2.90 19.36 6.33
N GLY A 89 -2.24 18.54 5.51
CA GLY A 89 -1.48 17.38 5.95
C GLY A 89 -2.34 16.15 6.22
N VAL A 90 -3.59 16.12 5.75
CA VAL A 90 -4.50 14.99 5.92
C VAL A 90 -4.31 14.00 4.78
N LEU A 91 -4.10 12.73 5.14
CA LEU A 91 -3.99 11.64 4.17
C LEU A 91 -5.37 11.17 3.67
N LYS A 92 -5.44 10.89 2.37
CA LYS A 92 -6.58 10.28 1.67
C LYS A 92 -6.07 9.12 0.79
N LEU A 93 -6.53 7.92 1.12
CA LEU A 93 -6.37 6.72 0.29
C LEU A 93 -7.39 6.76 -0.84
N ILE A 94 -6.91 6.69 -2.08
CA ILE A 94 -7.71 6.71 -3.31
C ILE A 94 -7.59 5.38 -4.06
N ASP A 95 -8.37 5.21 -5.14
CA ASP A 95 -8.20 4.11 -6.11
C ASP A 95 -8.18 2.70 -5.51
N PHE A 96 -9.11 2.43 -4.58
CA PHE A 96 -9.44 1.05 -4.19
C PHE A 96 -9.68 0.22 -5.44
N GLY A 97 -8.87 -0.81 -5.65
CA GLY A 97 -8.86 -1.61 -6.87
C GLY A 97 -10.27 -2.05 -7.27
N ILE A 98 -10.86 -1.35 -8.24
CA ILE A 98 -12.27 -1.54 -8.67
C ILE A 98 -12.46 -2.93 -9.35
N GLY A 99 -11.40 -3.75 -9.46
CA GLY A 99 -11.37 -5.01 -10.21
C GLY A 99 -11.32 -6.30 -9.40
N ARG A 100 -11.14 -6.32 -8.07
CA ARG A 100 -11.06 -7.57 -7.30
C ARG A 100 -11.97 -7.53 -6.09
N ARG A 101 -13.22 -7.94 -6.24
CA ARG A 101 -14.12 -8.18 -5.10
C ARG A 101 -13.85 -9.55 -4.51
N PHE A 102 -13.64 -9.61 -3.20
CA PHE A 102 -13.89 -10.80 -2.40
C PHE A 102 -15.41 -10.97 -2.28
N ASP A 103 -15.97 -12.06 -2.77
CA ASP A 103 -17.35 -12.44 -2.43
C ASP A 103 -17.30 -13.51 -1.35
N HIS A 104 -17.65 -13.13 -0.11
CA HIS A 104 -17.71 -14.06 1.03
C HIS A 104 -18.86 -15.08 0.94
N ARG A 105 -19.74 -15.01 -0.06
CA ARG A 105 -20.93 -15.88 -0.16
C ARG A 105 -20.75 -17.11 -1.05
N HIS A 106 -19.63 -17.22 -1.75
CA HIS A 106 -19.31 -18.38 -2.55
C HIS A 106 -17.89 -18.83 -2.22
N HIS A 107 -17.76 -20.07 -1.73
CA HIS A 107 -16.49 -20.81 -1.68
C HIS A 107 -15.87 -21.07 -3.08
N ASP A 108 -16.37 -20.40 -4.11
CA ASP A 108 -15.93 -20.54 -5.49
C ASP A 108 -15.07 -19.34 -5.87
N ARG A 109 -13.77 -19.56 -5.73
CA ARG A 109 -12.69 -19.03 -6.58
C ARG A 109 -12.74 -17.53 -6.86
N PHE A 110 -11.71 -16.83 -6.39
CA PHE A 110 -11.14 -15.67 -7.07
C PHE A 110 -11.29 -15.87 -8.59
N GLN A 111 -12.06 -15.03 -9.27
CA GLN A 111 -12.04 -15.06 -10.72
C GLN A 111 -10.68 -14.52 -11.16
N PRO A 112 -9.77 -15.36 -11.67
CA PRO A 112 -8.47 -14.90 -12.09
C PRO A 112 -8.71 -14.24 -13.45
N VAL A 113 -8.84 -12.92 -13.48
CA VAL A 113 -8.49 -12.22 -14.71
C VAL A 113 -6.97 -12.28 -14.76
N GLY A 114 -6.46 -13.22 -15.56
CA GLY A 114 -5.04 -13.57 -15.72
C GLY A 114 -4.14 -12.46 -16.28
N ARG A 115 -4.20 -11.27 -15.68
CA ARG A 115 -3.21 -10.22 -15.81
C ARG A 115 -2.81 -9.80 -14.41
N ILE A 116 -1.51 -9.72 -14.20
CA ILE A 116 -0.91 -9.02 -13.06
C ILE A 116 -1.38 -7.56 -13.17
N VAL A 117 -2.45 -7.21 -12.45
CA VAL A 117 -2.98 -5.84 -12.37
C VAL A 117 -2.39 -5.17 -11.14
N GLY A 118 -1.59 -4.14 -11.38
CA GLY A 118 -0.95 -3.25 -10.40
C GLY A 118 0.47 -2.86 -10.84
N THR A 119 1.16 -2.03 -10.06
CA THR A 119 2.55 -1.64 -10.35
C THR A 119 3.51 -2.68 -9.75
N PRO A 120 4.31 -3.44 -10.53
CA PRO A 120 5.13 -4.56 -10.00
C PRO A 120 6.03 -4.18 -8.82
N GLY A 121 6.58 -2.96 -8.80
CA GLY A 121 7.40 -2.44 -7.70
C GLY A 121 6.66 -2.18 -6.38
N ALA A 122 5.32 -2.23 -6.38
CA ALA A 122 4.47 -2.03 -5.21
C ALA A 122 3.73 -3.30 -4.77
N MET A 123 3.88 -4.40 -5.50
CA MET A 123 3.16 -5.65 -5.22
C MET A 123 3.79 -6.47 -4.11
N SER A 124 2.95 -7.18 -3.36
CA SER A 124 3.39 -8.22 -2.43
C SER A 124 3.97 -9.44 -3.16
N PRO A 125 4.78 -10.27 -2.46
CA PRO A 125 5.38 -11.46 -3.04
C PRO A 125 4.37 -12.44 -3.63
N GLU A 126 3.27 -12.67 -2.94
CA GLU A 126 2.18 -13.54 -3.37
C GLU A 126 1.45 -12.99 -4.61
N GLN A 127 1.29 -11.67 -4.73
CA GLN A 127 0.71 -11.03 -5.93
C GLN A 127 1.61 -11.22 -7.16
N LEU A 128 2.93 -11.08 -6.99
CA LEU A 128 3.91 -11.26 -8.06
C LEU A 128 4.02 -12.72 -8.49
N ALA A 129 3.90 -13.64 -7.54
CA ALA A 129 3.87 -15.08 -7.77
C ALA A 129 2.56 -15.58 -8.39
N GLY A 130 1.52 -14.73 -8.51
CA GLY A 130 0.19 -15.14 -8.94
C GLY A 130 -0.48 -16.15 -7.99
N ARG A 131 -0.12 -16.12 -6.70
CA ARG A 131 -0.66 -17.00 -5.66
C ARG A 131 -1.92 -16.40 -5.07
N ASP A 132 -2.99 -16.39 -5.89
CA ASP A 132 -4.29 -15.85 -5.51
C ASP A 132 -4.85 -16.46 -4.21
N ASP A 133 -4.48 -17.71 -3.90
CA ASP A 133 -4.84 -18.40 -2.65
C ASP A 133 -4.20 -17.81 -1.37
N LEU A 134 -3.15 -17.02 -1.52
CA LEU A 134 -2.42 -16.36 -0.43
C LEU A 134 -2.72 -14.86 -0.32
N ILE A 135 -3.44 -14.27 -1.28
CA ILE A 135 -3.74 -12.83 -1.30
C ILE A 135 -4.84 -12.52 -0.28
N ASP A 136 -4.50 -11.69 0.70
CA ASP A 136 -5.43 -11.19 1.72
C ASP A 136 -5.02 -9.79 2.21
N ALA A 137 -5.59 -9.33 3.34
CA ALA A 137 -5.28 -8.05 3.97
C ALA A 137 -3.77 -7.80 4.18
N ARG A 138 -2.98 -8.88 4.37
CA ARG A 138 -1.54 -8.82 4.61
C ARG A 138 -0.75 -8.48 3.35
N SER A 139 -1.36 -8.61 2.16
CA SER A 139 -0.79 -8.11 0.91
C SER A 139 -0.75 -6.58 0.92
N ASP A 140 -1.80 -5.91 1.39
CA ASP A 140 -1.82 -4.45 1.54
C ASP A 140 -0.81 -3.96 2.60
N ILE A 141 -0.61 -4.74 3.67
CA ILE A 141 0.38 -4.43 4.73
C ILE A 141 1.81 -4.45 4.16
N TYR A 142 2.12 -5.41 3.29
CA TYR A 142 3.43 -5.45 2.62
C TYR A 142 3.65 -4.20 1.76
N SER A 143 2.67 -3.86 0.93
CA SER A 143 2.72 -2.69 0.07
C SER A 143 2.82 -1.38 0.87
N LEU A 144 2.10 -1.26 2.00
CA LEU A 144 2.26 -0.13 2.92
C LEU A 144 3.65 -0.10 3.58
N GLY A 145 4.24 -1.27 3.87
CA GLY A 145 5.62 -1.38 4.34
C GLY A 145 6.65 -0.82 3.35
N LEU A 146 6.43 -1.01 2.04
CA LEU A 146 7.27 -0.41 1.00
C LEU A 146 7.16 1.12 0.99
N VAL A 147 5.95 1.65 1.20
CA VAL A 147 5.73 3.10 1.33
C VAL A 147 6.44 3.62 2.58
N LEU A 148 6.26 2.97 3.74
CA LEU A 148 6.94 3.36 4.98
C LEU A 148 8.44 3.42 4.79
N TYR A 149 9.02 2.39 4.16
CA TYR A 149 10.44 2.37 3.83
C TYR A 149 10.85 3.62 3.03
N GLU A 150 10.12 3.93 1.97
CA GLU A 150 10.44 5.06 1.09
C GLU A 150 10.36 6.40 1.83
N LEU A 151 9.42 6.58 2.76
CA LEU A 151 9.31 7.81 3.56
C LEU A 151 10.44 7.96 4.58
N VAL A 152 10.95 6.85 5.10
CA VAL A 152 12.05 6.82 6.07
C VAL A 152 13.38 7.04 5.37
N VAL A 153 13.62 6.31 4.28
CA VAL A 153 14.90 6.30 3.55
C VAL A 153 14.98 7.45 2.53
N GLY A 154 13.85 7.98 2.09
CA GLY A 154 13.76 9.07 1.11
C GLY A 154 13.84 8.61 -0.35
N ARG A 155 13.87 7.30 -0.59
CA ARG A 155 13.87 6.69 -1.92
C ARG A 155 13.25 5.29 -1.84
N PRO A 156 12.65 4.77 -2.94
CA PRO A 156 12.17 3.41 -2.95
C PRO A 156 13.33 2.41 -2.77
N PRO A 157 13.03 1.16 -2.35
CA PRO A 157 14.01 0.08 -2.34
C PRO A 157 14.74 -0.02 -3.70
N THR A 158 16.06 -0.22 -3.68
CA THR A 158 16.96 -0.13 -4.86
C THR A 158 16.60 -1.05 -6.03
N ARG A 159 15.72 -2.02 -5.82
CA ARG A 159 15.27 -2.93 -6.86
C ARG A 159 13.75 -3.00 -6.85
N GLN A 160 13.11 -2.00 -7.45
CA GLN A 160 11.75 -2.17 -7.93
C GLN A 160 11.81 -2.95 -9.25
N PRO A 161 11.37 -4.21 -9.25
CA PRO A 161 11.43 -5.04 -10.44
C PRO A 161 10.52 -4.46 -11.54
N GLU A 162 11.08 -4.24 -12.73
CA GLU A 162 10.30 -3.77 -13.88
C GLU A 162 9.37 -4.84 -14.45
N THR A 163 9.64 -6.11 -14.12
CA THR A 163 8.84 -7.26 -14.56
C THR A 163 8.49 -8.16 -13.38
N PRO A 164 7.35 -8.87 -13.44
CA PRO A 164 7.01 -9.86 -12.40
C PRO A 164 8.06 -10.94 -12.19
N ALA A 165 8.76 -11.35 -13.27
CA ALA A 165 9.83 -12.34 -13.19
C ALA A 165 11.05 -11.82 -12.39
N ALA A 166 11.47 -10.57 -12.64
CA ALA A 166 12.51 -9.92 -11.85
C ALA A 166 12.08 -9.78 -10.38
N ALA A 167 10.79 -9.54 -10.15
CA ALA A 167 10.24 -9.40 -8.81
C ALA A 167 10.32 -10.71 -8.03
N GLN A 168 9.88 -11.80 -8.65
CA GLN A 168 9.92 -13.13 -8.07
C GLN A 168 11.36 -13.55 -7.70
N ALA A 169 12.34 -13.22 -8.54
CA ALA A 169 13.74 -13.53 -8.28
C ALA A 169 14.29 -12.81 -7.05
N LEU A 170 13.92 -11.53 -6.84
CA LEU A 170 14.31 -10.76 -5.66
C LEU A 170 13.70 -11.33 -4.37
N LEU A 171 12.43 -11.74 -4.45
CA LEU A 171 11.68 -12.29 -3.32
C LEU A 171 12.21 -13.65 -2.83
N THR A 172 12.81 -14.45 -3.72
CA THR A 172 13.43 -15.74 -3.36
C THR A 172 14.77 -15.59 -2.65
N THR A 173 15.39 -14.40 -2.66
CA THR A 173 16.64 -14.13 -1.96
C THR A 173 16.35 -13.72 -0.52
N ALA A 174 16.21 -14.71 0.38
CA ALA A 174 15.89 -14.56 1.80
C ALA A 174 16.79 -13.58 2.61
N ASN A 175 17.91 -13.13 2.04
CA ASN A 175 18.85 -12.19 2.65
C ASN A 175 18.52 -10.70 2.40
N GLU A 176 17.62 -10.36 1.46
CA GLU A 176 17.47 -8.97 1.00
C GLU A 176 16.69 -8.06 1.97
N ASN A 177 15.76 -8.60 2.76
CA ASN A 177 15.07 -7.79 3.77
C ASN A 177 16.05 -7.23 4.81
N SER A 178 17.07 -8.00 5.21
CA SER A 178 18.07 -7.55 6.19
C SER A 178 18.75 -6.24 5.78
N PHE A 179 18.99 -6.04 4.48
CA PHE A 179 19.53 -4.78 3.97
C PHE A 179 18.54 -3.62 4.11
N LEU A 180 17.27 -3.84 3.74
CA LEU A 180 16.23 -2.83 3.89
C LEU A 180 16.02 -2.43 5.35
N LEU A 181 16.10 -3.39 6.29
CA LEU A 181 15.98 -3.10 7.72
C LEU A 181 17.18 -2.31 8.25
N ALA A 182 18.39 -2.67 7.82
CA ALA A 182 19.60 -1.94 8.19
C ALA A 182 19.59 -0.50 7.65
N GLU A 183 19.20 -0.32 6.38
CA GLU A 183 19.09 0.99 5.74
C GLU A 183 17.99 1.84 6.40
N GLY A 184 16.80 1.28 6.63
CA GLY A 184 15.71 1.95 7.33
C GLY A 184 16.09 2.37 8.75
N LYS A 185 16.75 1.50 9.51
CA LYS A 185 17.26 1.82 10.86
C LYS A 185 18.26 2.98 10.82
N ALA A 186 19.24 2.91 9.91
CA ALA A 186 20.25 3.95 9.78
C ALA A 186 19.65 5.30 9.39
N ALA A 187 18.70 5.32 8.45
CA ALA A 187 17.98 6.52 8.03
C ALA A 187 17.12 7.12 9.17
N ALA A 188 16.48 6.27 9.97
CA ALA A 188 15.73 6.71 11.14
C ALA A 188 16.65 7.38 12.19
N GLN A 189 17.82 6.78 12.47
CA GLN A 189 18.82 7.36 13.36
C GLN A 189 19.36 8.70 12.84
N ALA A 190 19.63 8.78 11.53
CA ALA A 190 20.08 10.02 10.88
C ALA A 190 19.02 11.14 10.95
N SER A 191 17.75 10.79 11.11
CA SER A 191 16.64 11.73 11.31
C SER A 191 16.48 12.20 12.76
N GLY A 192 17.43 11.89 13.66
CA GLY A 192 17.40 12.29 15.07
C GLY A 192 16.57 11.37 15.98
N CYS A 193 16.12 10.22 15.46
CA CYS A 193 15.38 9.24 16.24
C CYS A 193 16.29 8.54 17.26
N SER A 194 15.75 8.22 18.45
CA SER A 194 16.53 7.47 19.45
C SER A 194 16.90 6.07 18.92
N PRO A 195 18.00 5.46 19.39
CA PRO A 195 18.37 4.11 18.97
C PRO A 195 17.27 3.06 19.19
N TYR A 196 16.45 3.23 20.22
CA TYR A 196 15.30 2.37 20.52
C TYR A 196 14.19 2.55 19.49
N ALA A 197 13.75 3.78 19.26
CA ALA A 197 12.67 4.05 18.31
C ALA A 197 13.08 3.71 16.85
N ALA A 198 14.36 3.90 16.49
CA ALA A 198 14.88 3.43 15.21
C ALA A 198 14.90 1.89 15.09
N ALA A 199 15.15 1.18 16.20
CA ALA A 199 15.07 -0.28 16.23
C ALA A 199 13.62 -0.77 16.12
N ASP A 200 12.68 -0.11 16.81
CA ASP A 200 11.25 -0.43 16.72
C ASP A 200 10.73 -0.22 15.29
N LEU A 201 11.08 0.89 14.65
CA LEU A 201 10.69 1.16 13.27
C LEU A 201 11.26 0.11 12.30
N ALA A 202 12.51 -0.31 12.50
CA ALA A 202 13.11 -1.39 11.72
C ALA A 202 12.41 -2.74 11.96
N ALA A 203 11.98 -3.02 13.20
CA ALA A 203 11.21 -4.23 13.51
C ALA A 203 9.82 -4.21 12.83
N ILE A 204 9.15 -3.05 12.82
CA ILE A 204 7.88 -2.84 12.11
C ILE A 204 8.07 -3.08 10.60
N LEU A 205 9.08 -2.45 9.99
CA LEU A 205 9.43 -2.69 8.57
C LEU A 205 9.70 -4.17 8.30
N GLY A 206 10.42 -4.85 9.21
CA GLY A 206 10.73 -6.28 9.10
C GLY A 206 9.49 -7.17 9.10
N ARG A 207 8.49 -6.83 9.93
CA ARG A 207 7.21 -7.54 9.94
C ARG A 207 6.41 -7.22 8.68
N CYS A 208 6.27 -5.96 8.26
CA CYS A 208 5.52 -5.62 7.05
C CYS A 208 6.09 -6.29 5.80
N LEU A 209 7.41 -6.25 5.64
CA LEU A 209 8.12 -6.71 4.45
C LEU A 209 8.45 -8.22 4.48
N ALA A 210 7.94 -8.99 5.45
CA ALA A 210 8.18 -10.42 5.50
C ALA A 210 7.65 -11.11 4.22
N VAL A 211 8.48 -11.96 3.60
CA VAL A 211 8.08 -12.69 2.37
C VAL A 211 6.89 -13.60 2.63
N ASP A 212 6.91 -14.31 3.75
CA ASP A 212 5.80 -15.13 4.23
C ASP A 212 4.71 -14.25 4.87
N PRO A 213 3.49 -14.18 4.32
CA PRO A 213 2.39 -13.42 4.89
C PRO A 213 2.09 -13.77 6.35
N ALA A 214 2.32 -15.02 6.77
CA ALA A 214 2.07 -15.44 8.16
C ALA A 214 3.02 -14.78 9.19
N LYS A 215 4.12 -14.19 8.75
CA LYS A 215 5.07 -13.46 9.60
C LYS A 215 4.79 -11.95 9.66
N ARG A 216 3.82 -11.47 8.87
CA ARG A 216 3.38 -10.06 8.89
C ARG A 216 2.44 -9.79 10.07
N PHE A 217 2.07 -8.53 10.25
CA PHE A 217 0.93 -8.19 11.10
C PHE A 217 -0.32 -8.91 10.58
N ALA A 218 -1.17 -9.41 11.48
CA ALA A 218 -2.34 -10.18 11.07
C ALA A 218 -3.40 -9.27 10.43
N THR A 219 -3.46 -8.02 10.88
CA THR A 219 -4.36 -6.99 10.34
C THR A 219 -3.67 -5.64 10.25
N ALA A 220 -4.18 -4.75 9.41
CA ALA A 220 -3.68 -3.37 9.32
C ALA A 220 -3.95 -2.55 10.60
N TRP A 221 -4.80 -3.03 11.52
CA TRP A 221 -5.04 -2.39 12.82
C TRP A 221 -3.91 -2.64 13.82
N GLU A 222 -3.15 -3.72 13.67
CA GLU A 222 -2.01 -4.04 14.54
C GLU A 222 -0.73 -3.28 14.17
N LEU A 223 -0.72 -2.63 13.00
CA LEU A 223 0.38 -1.83 12.47
C LEU A 223 0.31 -0.40 13.02
#